data_AF-A0A316RTK9-F1
#
_entry.id   AF-A0A316RTK9-F1
#
_cell.length_a   1.000
_cell.length_b   1.000
_cell.length_c   1.000
_cell.angle_alpha   90.00
_cell.angle_beta   90.00
_cell.angle_gamma   90.00
#
_symmetry.space_group_name_H-M   'P 1'
#
loop_
_entity.id
_entity.type
_entity.pdbx_description
1 polymer ?
#
loop_
_entity_poly.entity_id
_entity_poly.type
_entity_poly.pdbx_seq_one_letter_code
_entity_poly.pdbx_strand_id
1 'polypeptide(L)'
;MEESLSACGHDALVYRNACARVAGAGELDSRSRATLLVLLFIAAGVTADPALAASEARGYADRRLGASVRTPPPSIVKGKKRAESPAPEGLGLLRADGSCAKPPIYEVSRGPEGTVIGSIPCDGDSIADVGPDVSRRHARVRLVDGQWLLEDLGSTNGTWVVPGGSPAQGRKPIRVEPDRPVAIQNADQILLGSSTRFLVMRTAR
;
A
#
# COMPACT_ATOMS: atom_id res chain seq x y z
N MET A 1 -1.22 -14.62 -19.97
CA MET A 1 -0.28 -15.46 -19.21
C MET A 1 -0.38 -15.19 -17.72
N GLU A 2 -0.27 -13.94 -17.26
CA GLU A 2 -0.43 -13.59 -15.83
C GLU A 2 -1.77 -14.07 -15.26
N GLU A 3 -2.89 -13.72 -15.89
CA GLU A 3 -4.22 -14.19 -15.48
C GLU A 3 -4.33 -15.72 -15.42
N SER A 4 -3.72 -16.41 -16.38
CA SER A 4 -3.71 -17.88 -16.45
C SER A 4 -2.92 -18.49 -15.29
N LEU A 5 -1.76 -17.92 -14.94
CA LEU A 5 -0.94 -18.37 -13.81
C LEU A 5 -1.63 -18.11 -12.48
N SER A 6 -2.28 -16.94 -12.33
CA SER A 6 -3.10 -16.63 -11.15
C SER A 6 -4.28 -17.59 -11.02
N ALA A 7 -4.95 -17.95 -12.12
CA ALA A 7 -6.02 -18.95 -12.11
C ALA A 7 -5.53 -20.35 -11.71
N CYS A 8 -4.26 -20.68 -11.97
CA CYS A 8 -3.62 -21.91 -11.51
C CYS A 8 -3.08 -21.82 -10.07
N GLY A 9 -3.34 -20.74 -9.33
CA GLY A 9 -2.91 -20.57 -7.94
C GLY A 9 -1.45 -20.14 -7.77
N HIS A 10 -0.77 -19.74 -8.86
CA HIS A 10 0.59 -19.25 -8.81
C HIS A 10 0.65 -17.72 -8.75
N ASP A 11 1.72 -17.20 -8.15
CA ASP A 11 1.98 -15.76 -8.12
C ASP A 11 2.44 -15.26 -9.50
N ALA A 12 1.51 -14.70 -10.27
CA ALA A 12 1.77 -14.12 -11.58
C ALA A 12 2.79 -12.97 -11.56
N LEU A 13 3.02 -12.34 -10.39
CA LEU A 13 4.03 -11.30 -10.23
C LEU A 13 5.44 -11.82 -10.55
N VAL A 14 5.71 -13.10 -10.28
CA VAL A 14 7.01 -13.73 -10.59
C VAL A 14 7.28 -13.70 -12.09
N TYR A 15 6.28 -14.08 -12.90
CA TYR A 15 6.36 -14.06 -14.36
C TYR A 15 6.52 -12.62 -14.89
N ARG A 16 5.69 -11.69 -14.40
CA ARG A 16 5.75 -10.27 -14.79
C ARG A 16 7.12 -9.67 -14.50
N ASN A 17 7.66 -9.92 -13.33
CA ASN A 17 8.97 -9.41 -12.91
C ASN A 17 10.10 -9.99 -13.76
N ALA A 18 10.02 -11.27 -14.15
CA ALA A 18 10.98 -11.91 -15.05
C ALA A 18 10.95 -11.27 -16.45
N CYS A 19 9.76 -11.05 -17.02
CA CYS A 19 9.58 -10.34 -18.29
C CYS A 19 10.17 -8.92 -18.23
N ALA A 20 9.86 -8.17 -17.16
CA ALA A 20 10.36 -6.81 -16.97
C ALA A 20 11.89 -6.74 -16.89
N ARG A 21 12.53 -7.72 -16.22
CA ARG A 21 14.01 -7.81 -16.15
C ARG A 21 14.64 -8.10 -17.51
N VAL A 22 14.08 -9.02 -18.29
CA VAL A 22 14.57 -9.31 -19.64
C VAL A 22 14.37 -8.11 -20.56
N ALA A 23 13.23 -7.42 -20.45
CA ALA A 23 12.93 -6.22 -21.23
C ALA A 23 13.87 -5.05 -20.88
N GLY A 24 14.14 -4.84 -19.59
CA GLY A 24 14.98 -3.75 -19.08
C GLY A 24 16.50 -4.02 -19.09
N ALA A 25 16.94 -5.23 -19.45
CA ALA A 25 18.36 -5.54 -19.56
C ALA A 25 18.97 -4.87 -20.80
N GLY A 26 19.74 -3.80 -20.55
CA GLY A 26 20.41 -3.01 -21.59
C GLY A 26 21.58 -3.72 -22.28
N GLU A 27 22.13 -4.77 -21.67
CA GLU A 27 23.24 -5.58 -22.21
C GLU A 27 22.77 -6.61 -23.27
N LEU A 28 21.45 -6.85 -23.37
CA LEU A 28 20.88 -7.79 -24.34
C LEU A 28 20.61 -7.11 -25.68
N ASP A 29 21.05 -7.73 -26.77
CA ASP A 29 20.57 -7.40 -28.11
C ASP A 29 19.09 -7.81 -28.28
N SER A 30 18.44 -7.27 -29.31
CA SER A 30 17.02 -7.52 -29.56
C SER A 30 16.71 -9.00 -29.75
N ARG A 31 17.63 -9.76 -30.34
CA ARG A 31 17.47 -11.20 -30.61
C ARG A 31 17.52 -12.03 -29.32
N SER A 32 18.50 -11.78 -28.46
CA SER A 32 18.63 -12.49 -27.19
C SER A 32 17.47 -12.14 -26.25
N ARG A 33 17.02 -10.88 -26.26
CA ARG A 33 15.83 -10.45 -25.52
C ARG A 33 14.57 -11.19 -25.98
N ALA A 34 14.32 -11.25 -27.29
CA ALA A 34 13.17 -11.97 -27.83
C ALA A 34 13.24 -13.46 -27.50
N THR A 35 14.42 -14.08 -27.63
CA THR A 35 14.66 -15.49 -27.27
C THR A 35 14.28 -15.78 -25.82
N LEU A 36 14.72 -14.92 -24.89
CA LEU A 36 14.44 -15.09 -23.47
C LEU A 36 12.96 -14.89 -23.12
N LEU A 37 12.28 -13.93 -23.76
CA LEU A 37 10.84 -13.72 -23.55
C LEU A 37 10.01 -14.90 -24.08
N VAL A 38 10.37 -15.44 -25.25
CA VAL A 38 9.72 -16.63 -25.82
C VAL A 38 9.98 -17.85 -24.96
N LEU A 39 11.23 -18.06 -24.53
CA LEU A 39 11.58 -19.15 -23.61
C LEU A 39 10.80 -19.05 -22.30
N LEU A 40 10.71 -17.87 -21.71
CA LEU A 40 9.96 -17.63 -20.48
C LEU A 40 8.46 -17.92 -20.67
N PHE A 41 7.87 -17.51 -21.79
CA PHE A 41 6.48 -17.80 -22.14
C PHE A 41 6.23 -19.31 -22.31
N ILE A 42 7.07 -20.00 -23.08
CA ILE A 42 6.95 -21.45 -23.32
C ILE A 42 7.15 -22.21 -22.01
N ALA A 43 8.21 -21.91 -21.27
CA ALA A 43 8.50 -22.57 -20.01
C ALA A 43 7.35 -22.40 -19.03
N ALA A 44 6.81 -21.19 -18.87
CA ALA A 44 5.68 -20.95 -17.97
C ALA A 44 4.40 -21.66 -18.45
N GLY A 45 4.19 -21.81 -19.76
CA GLY A 45 3.07 -22.57 -20.32
C GLY A 45 3.20 -24.08 -20.12
N VAL A 46 4.42 -24.62 -20.18
CA VAL A 46 4.69 -26.06 -20.02
C VAL A 46 4.71 -26.46 -18.55
N THR A 47 5.34 -25.66 -17.68
CA THR A 47 5.52 -26.00 -16.27
C THR A 47 4.33 -25.59 -15.41
N ALA A 48 3.49 -24.68 -15.91
CA ALA A 48 2.50 -23.93 -15.11
C ALA A 48 3.09 -23.22 -13.87
N ASP A 49 4.42 -23.15 -13.76
CA ASP A 49 5.14 -22.61 -12.61
C ASP A 49 6.02 -21.43 -13.08
N PRO A 50 5.69 -20.19 -12.67
CA PRO A 50 6.44 -19.01 -13.08
C PRO A 50 7.84 -18.93 -12.49
N ALA A 51 8.09 -19.54 -11.32
CA ALA A 51 9.41 -19.55 -10.69
C ALA A 51 10.37 -20.48 -11.45
N LEU A 52 9.88 -21.66 -11.84
CA LEU A 52 10.65 -22.60 -12.65
C LEU A 52 10.95 -22.00 -14.03
N ALA A 53 9.96 -21.38 -14.67
CA ALA A 53 10.14 -20.69 -15.95
C ALA A 53 11.17 -19.56 -15.88
N ALA A 54 11.14 -18.75 -14.83
CA ALA A 54 12.13 -17.69 -14.60
C ALA A 54 13.55 -18.26 -14.36
N SER A 55 13.65 -19.37 -13.63
CA SER A 55 14.92 -20.06 -13.40
C SER A 55 15.53 -20.61 -14.70
N GLU A 56 14.71 -21.23 -15.56
CA GLU A 56 15.13 -21.75 -16.86
C GLU A 56 15.58 -20.62 -17.79
N ALA A 57 14.81 -19.53 -17.87
CA ALA A 57 15.19 -18.36 -18.67
C ALA A 57 16.52 -17.75 -18.20
N ARG A 58 16.74 -17.64 -16.89
CA ARG A 58 18.01 -17.17 -16.32
C ARG A 58 19.16 -18.14 -16.65
N GLY A 59 18.95 -19.44 -16.42
CA GLY A 59 19.97 -20.46 -16.71
C GLY A 59 20.31 -20.55 -18.19
N TYR A 60 19.38 -20.24 -19.09
CA TYR A 60 19.64 -20.12 -20.52
C TYR A 60 20.47 -18.86 -20.82
N ALA A 61 20.12 -17.72 -20.24
CA ALA A 61 20.88 -16.47 -20.41
C ALA A 61 22.35 -16.64 -20.00
N ASP A 62 22.58 -17.22 -18.81
CA ASP A 62 23.93 -17.44 -18.28
C ASP A 62 24.74 -18.43 -19.15
N ARG A 63 24.13 -19.54 -19.58
CA ARG A 63 24.83 -20.62 -20.31
C ARG A 63 25.03 -20.35 -21.79
N ARG A 64 24.11 -19.64 -22.44
CA ARG A 64 24.04 -19.55 -23.92
C ARG A 64 24.24 -18.15 -24.45
N LEU A 65 23.91 -17.12 -23.68
CA LEU A 65 23.97 -15.73 -24.14
C LEU A 65 25.14 -14.97 -23.54
N GLY A 66 25.86 -15.55 -22.56
CA GLY A 66 26.93 -14.85 -21.83
C GLY A 66 26.45 -13.58 -21.12
N ALA A 67 25.13 -13.43 -21.00
CA ALA A 67 24.46 -12.25 -20.50
C ALA A 67 23.82 -12.61 -19.18
N SER A 68 24.16 -11.86 -18.14
CA SER A 68 23.58 -12.08 -16.82
C SER A 68 22.37 -11.16 -16.70
N VAL A 69 21.16 -11.73 -16.71
CA VAL A 69 19.91 -11.01 -16.41
C VAL A 69 19.93 -10.69 -14.91
N ARG A 70 20.77 -9.74 -14.52
CA ARG A 70 20.97 -9.32 -13.13
C ARG A 70 19.89 -8.36 -12.70
N THR A 71 19.75 -8.21 -11.39
CA THR A 71 18.98 -7.11 -10.81
C THR A 71 19.53 -5.80 -11.39
N PRO A 72 18.70 -4.96 -12.04
CA PRO A 72 19.17 -3.65 -12.48
C PRO A 72 19.73 -2.91 -11.26
N PRO A 73 20.83 -2.14 -11.41
CA PRO A 73 21.33 -1.33 -10.32
C PRO A 73 20.20 -0.41 -9.84
N PRO A 74 20.13 -0.13 -8.52
CA PRO A 74 19.09 0.73 -7.97
C PRO A 74 19.09 2.03 -8.75
N SER A 75 18.06 2.23 -9.57
CA SER A 75 17.88 3.47 -10.29
C SER A 75 17.41 4.45 -9.23
N ILE A 76 18.28 5.35 -8.79
CA ILE A 76 17.85 6.55 -8.08
C ILE A 76 17.06 7.34 -9.12
N VAL A 77 15.77 7.03 -9.25
CA VAL A 77 14.84 7.89 -9.93
C VAL A 77 14.84 9.16 -9.09
N LYS A 78 15.61 10.17 -9.51
CA LYS A 78 15.46 11.54 -9.02
C LYS A 78 13.98 11.82 -9.15
N GLY A 79 13.29 11.89 -8.01
CA GLY A 79 11.84 11.94 -7.96
C GLY A 79 11.34 13.03 -8.89
N LYS A 80 10.84 12.64 -10.07
CA LYS A 80 9.87 13.46 -10.74
C LYS A 80 8.72 13.49 -9.76
N LYS A 81 8.54 14.64 -9.09
CA LYS A 81 7.30 14.96 -8.39
C LYS A 81 6.19 14.69 -9.39
N ARG A 82 5.55 13.54 -9.27
CA ARG A 82 4.34 13.22 -10.00
C ARG A 82 3.29 14.11 -9.38
N ALA A 83 3.17 15.31 -9.95
CA ALA A 83 2.03 16.17 -9.76
C ALA A 83 0.85 15.50 -10.47
N GLU A 84 0.23 14.55 -9.80
CA GLU A 84 -1.05 13.96 -10.21
C GLU A 84 -1.93 13.88 -8.98
N SER A 85 -2.84 14.84 -8.84
CA SER A 85 -4.22 14.49 -8.50
C SER A 85 -4.92 14.39 -9.85
N PRO A 86 -5.62 13.28 -10.16
CA PRO A 86 -7.05 13.27 -9.84
C PRO A 86 -7.68 11.86 -9.71
N ALA A 87 -8.03 11.48 -8.49
CA ALA A 87 -9.21 10.70 -8.12
C ALA A 87 -9.33 10.85 -6.60
N PRO A 88 -10.51 10.73 -5.96
CA PRO A 88 -10.56 10.51 -4.53
C PRO A 88 -9.97 9.11 -4.27
N GLU A 89 -8.64 9.00 -4.23
CA GLU A 89 -7.93 7.80 -3.76
C GLU A 89 -8.58 7.41 -2.42
N GLY A 90 -8.92 6.13 -2.29
CA GLY A 90 -9.53 5.63 -1.07
C GLY A 90 -8.60 5.91 0.11
N LEU A 91 -9.16 6.08 1.30
CA LEU A 91 -8.36 6.15 2.51
C LEU A 91 -8.47 4.81 3.22
N GLY A 92 -7.33 4.23 3.55
CA GLY A 92 -7.21 3.03 4.36
C GLY A 92 -6.55 3.36 5.69
N LEU A 93 -7.06 2.77 6.77
CA LEU A 93 -6.49 2.83 8.10
C LEU A 93 -5.89 1.46 8.43
N LEU A 94 -4.59 1.42 8.68
CA LEU A 94 -3.90 0.21 9.14
C LEU A 94 -3.61 0.33 10.63
N ARG A 95 -4.12 -0.60 11.43
CA ARG A 95 -3.86 -0.60 12.87
C ARG A 95 -2.38 -0.89 13.14
N ALA A 96 -1.76 -0.11 14.01
CA ALA A 96 -0.40 -0.30 14.47
C ALA A 96 -0.39 -0.42 16.00
N ASP A 97 0.27 -1.46 16.50
CA ASP A 97 0.47 -1.72 17.92
C ASP A 97 1.98 -1.85 18.18
N GLY A 98 2.57 -0.81 18.76
CA GLY A 98 4.02 -0.71 18.87
C GLY A 98 4.72 -0.76 17.51
N SER A 99 5.49 -1.83 17.27
CA SER A 99 6.20 -2.11 16.01
C SER A 99 5.46 -3.06 15.07
N CYS A 100 4.26 -3.51 15.45
CA CYS A 100 3.48 -4.48 14.68
C CYS A 100 2.33 -3.80 13.95
N ALA A 101 2.35 -3.87 12.61
CA ALA A 101 1.17 -3.60 11.81
C ALA A 101 0.19 -4.78 11.91
N LYS A 102 -1.06 -4.49 12.28
CA LYS A 102 -2.14 -5.47 12.36
C LYS A 102 -3.05 -5.32 11.13
N PRO A 103 -2.95 -6.24 10.14
CA PRO A 103 -3.89 -6.27 9.04
C PRO A 103 -5.30 -6.67 9.55
N PRO A 104 -6.39 -6.37 8.79
CA PRO A 104 -6.40 -5.78 7.45
C PRO A 104 -6.24 -4.26 7.45
N ILE A 105 -6.13 -3.68 6.25
CA ILE A 105 -6.33 -2.24 6.05
C ILE A 105 -7.84 -2.01 6.05
N TYR A 106 -8.33 -1.18 6.98
CA TYR A 106 -9.74 -0.80 7.05
C TYR A 106 -10.00 0.36 6.09
N GLU A 107 -10.81 0.14 5.06
CA GLU A 107 -11.20 1.21 4.15
C GLU A 107 -12.19 2.17 4.82
N VAL A 108 -11.94 3.46 4.65
CA VAL A 108 -12.82 4.53 5.10
C VAL A 108 -13.86 4.81 4.02
N SER A 109 -15.11 4.87 4.46
CA SER A 109 -16.26 5.17 3.62
C SER A 109 -16.19 6.58 3.06
N ARG A 110 -16.57 6.70 1.79
CA ARG A 110 -16.77 8.00 1.11
C ARG A 110 -18.19 8.53 1.30
N GLY A 111 -19.04 7.83 2.05
CA GLY A 111 -20.40 8.26 2.34
C GLY A 111 -20.46 9.56 3.16
N PRO A 112 -21.60 10.26 3.16
CA PRO A 112 -21.77 11.53 3.88
C PRO A 112 -21.59 11.37 5.41
N GLU A 113 -21.92 10.19 5.94
CA GLU A 113 -21.76 9.86 7.37
C GLU A 113 -20.30 9.54 7.76
N GLY A 114 -19.44 9.24 6.77
CA GLY A 114 -18.06 8.82 6.99
C GLY A 114 -17.94 7.47 7.72
N THR A 115 -16.77 7.21 8.29
CA THR A 115 -16.49 6.03 9.11
C THR A 115 -16.24 6.42 10.55
N VAL A 116 -16.92 5.75 11.48
CA VAL A 116 -16.77 5.97 12.91
C VAL A 116 -15.82 4.94 13.51
N ILE A 117 -14.84 5.43 14.27
CA ILE A 117 -13.85 4.62 14.97
C ILE A 117 -14.17 4.66 16.46
N GLY A 118 -14.27 3.49 17.09
CA GLY A 118 -14.57 3.40 18.51
C GLY A 118 -14.69 1.95 18.97
N SER A 119 -14.78 1.73 20.28
CA SER A 119 -14.87 0.38 20.84
C SER A 119 -16.24 -0.27 20.64
N ILE A 120 -17.30 0.53 20.51
CA ILE A 120 -18.67 0.08 20.25
C ILE A 120 -19.35 1.11 19.33
N PRO A 121 -18.95 1.15 18.05
CA PRO A 121 -19.58 2.04 17.08
C PRO A 121 -20.94 1.46 16.69
N CYS A 122 -22.01 2.26 16.77
CA CYS A 122 -23.37 1.85 16.41
C CYS A 122 -23.77 2.27 14.98
N ASP A 123 -22.83 2.85 14.24
CA ASP A 123 -23.05 3.45 12.91
C ASP A 123 -22.65 2.44 11.81
N GLY A 124 -23.23 2.57 10.61
CA GLY A 124 -23.10 1.58 9.52
C GLY A 124 -21.65 1.27 9.12
N ASP A 125 -20.91 2.28 8.66
CA ASP A 125 -19.49 2.14 8.35
C ASP A 125 -18.65 2.43 9.58
N SER A 126 -18.09 1.39 10.20
CA SER A 126 -17.36 1.54 11.46
C SER A 126 -16.15 0.63 11.61
N ILE A 127 -15.18 1.09 12.40
CA ILE A 127 -13.95 0.38 12.73
C ILE A 127 -13.92 0.17 14.24
N ALA A 128 -14.10 -1.09 14.65
CA ALA A 128 -14.11 -1.51 16.06
C ALA A 128 -12.80 -2.15 16.53
N ASP A 129 -11.80 -2.28 15.65
CA ASP A 129 -10.50 -2.85 15.99
C ASP A 129 -9.62 -1.84 16.74
N VAL A 130 -9.97 -1.60 18.00
CA VAL A 130 -9.36 -0.60 18.87
C VAL A 130 -9.07 -1.16 20.26
N GLY A 131 -8.24 -0.46 21.03
CA GLY A 131 -7.94 -0.80 22.42
C GLY A 131 -9.08 -0.50 23.39
N PRO A 132 -9.02 -1.04 24.62
CA PRO A 132 -10.06 -0.85 25.64
C PRO A 132 -10.16 0.59 26.16
N ASP A 133 -9.12 1.39 25.95
CA ASP A 133 -9.05 2.82 26.32
C ASP A 133 -9.67 3.75 25.26
N VAL A 134 -10.29 3.18 24.22
CA VAL A 134 -10.98 3.93 23.17
C VAL A 134 -12.48 3.99 23.48
N SER A 135 -13.03 5.20 23.59
CA SER A 135 -14.48 5.46 23.76
C SER A 135 -15.36 4.77 22.69
N ARG A 136 -16.64 4.55 23.04
CA ARG A 136 -17.61 3.84 22.19
C ARG A 136 -17.71 4.43 20.77
N ARG A 137 -17.83 5.76 20.70
CA ARG A 137 -17.68 6.57 19.49
C ARG A 137 -16.56 7.55 19.79
N HIS A 138 -15.35 7.28 19.31
CA HIS A 138 -14.15 8.02 19.71
C HIS A 138 -13.84 9.12 18.71
N ALA A 139 -13.77 8.76 17.43
CA ALA A 139 -13.48 9.68 16.36
C ALA A 139 -14.23 9.29 15.09
N ARG A 140 -14.40 10.24 14.18
CA ARG A 140 -15.02 10.05 12.87
C ARG A 140 -14.10 10.56 11.79
N VAL A 141 -13.96 9.78 10.72
CA VAL A 141 -13.27 10.21 9.50
C VAL A 141 -14.31 10.37 8.40
N ARG A 142 -14.34 11.54 7.76
CA ARG A 142 -15.28 11.84 6.68
C ARG A 142 -14.60 12.59 5.54
N LEU A 143 -15.12 12.40 4.33
CA LEU A 143 -14.67 13.13 3.15
C LEU A 143 -15.56 14.37 2.96
N VAL A 144 -14.96 15.56 3.01
CA VAL A 144 -15.66 16.85 2.85
C VAL A 144 -14.89 17.68 1.84
N ASP A 145 -15.56 18.14 0.78
CA ASP A 145 -14.95 18.94 -0.29
C ASP A 145 -13.64 18.34 -0.86
N GLY A 146 -13.58 17.00 -0.92
CA GLY A 146 -12.39 16.27 -1.40
C GLY A 146 -11.26 16.14 -0.38
N GLN A 147 -11.44 16.58 0.86
CA GLN A 147 -10.49 16.47 1.95
C GLN A 147 -10.97 15.47 3.00
N TRP A 148 -10.08 14.57 3.42
CA TRP A 148 -10.35 13.68 4.54
C TRP A 148 -10.17 14.43 5.85
N LEU A 149 -11.25 14.51 6.62
CA LEU A 149 -11.28 15.20 7.91
C LEU A 149 -11.48 14.19 9.03
N LEU A 150 -10.64 14.28 10.05
CA LEU A 150 -10.77 13.57 11.31
C LEU A 150 -11.39 14.50 12.36
N GLU A 151 -12.44 14.03 13.02
CA GLU A 151 -13.19 14.73 14.04
C GLU A 151 -13.22 13.88 15.31
N ASP A 152 -12.95 14.50 16.46
CA ASP A 152 -13.10 13.84 17.76
C ASP A 152 -14.57 13.87 18.18
N LEU A 153 -15.12 12.77 18.69
CA LEU A 153 -16.54 12.69 19.09
C LEU A 153 -16.73 12.90 20.60
N GLY A 154 -15.84 13.67 21.25
CA GLY A 154 -15.83 13.86 22.70
C GLY A 154 -15.15 12.70 23.42
N SER A 155 -14.01 12.26 22.90
CA SER A 155 -13.29 11.12 23.48
C SER A 155 -12.73 11.45 24.87
N THR A 156 -12.68 10.44 25.75
CA THR A 156 -12.20 10.62 27.13
C THR A 156 -10.68 10.83 27.19
N ASN A 157 -9.95 10.09 26.36
CA ASN A 157 -8.49 10.09 26.36
C ASN A 157 -7.87 10.99 25.27
N GLY A 158 -8.71 11.60 24.43
CA GLY A 158 -8.29 12.49 23.36
C GLY A 158 -7.90 11.76 22.07
N THR A 159 -8.00 12.51 20.97
CA THR A 159 -7.55 12.12 19.64
C THR A 159 -6.38 13.01 19.21
N TRP A 160 -5.32 12.41 18.67
CA TRP A 160 -4.17 13.13 18.12
C TRP A 160 -3.85 12.69 16.70
N VAL A 161 -3.36 13.63 15.90
CA VAL A 161 -2.79 13.38 14.57
C VAL A 161 -1.30 13.72 14.63
N VAL A 162 -0.46 12.76 14.24
CA VAL A 162 0.97 12.98 14.02
C VAL A 162 1.19 13.01 12.51
N PRO A 163 1.53 14.18 11.94
CA PRO A 163 1.73 14.29 10.51
C PRO A 163 2.83 13.34 9.99
N GLY A 164 2.56 12.70 8.87
CA GLY A 164 3.50 11.84 8.15
C GLY A 164 4.64 12.65 7.55
N GLY A 165 5.86 12.14 7.70
CA GLY A 165 7.07 12.75 7.16
C GLY A 165 8.33 12.26 7.86
N SER A 166 9.50 12.53 7.28
CA SER A 166 10.76 12.22 7.95
C SER A 166 10.84 12.98 9.29
N PRO A 167 11.35 12.34 10.38
CA PRO A 167 11.53 12.98 11.68
C PRO A 167 12.26 14.34 11.63
N ALA A 168 13.08 14.53 10.58
CA ALA A 168 13.79 15.77 10.27
C ALA A 168 12.90 17.01 10.08
N GLN A 169 11.58 16.86 9.88
CA GLN A 169 10.67 17.98 9.70
C GLN A 169 10.05 18.53 10.99
N GLY A 170 10.33 17.93 12.16
CA GLY A 170 9.97 18.52 13.46
C GLY A 170 8.48 18.84 13.65
N ARG A 171 7.60 18.15 12.91
CA ARG A 171 6.15 18.39 12.97
C ARG A 171 5.61 17.87 14.30
N LYS A 172 4.96 18.75 15.07
CA LYS A 172 4.38 18.41 16.37
C LYS A 172 3.06 17.66 16.18
N PRO A 173 2.72 16.72 17.08
CA PRO A 173 1.39 16.13 17.15
C PRO A 173 0.33 17.24 17.32
N ILE A 174 -0.76 17.13 16.56
CA ILE A 174 -1.91 18.03 16.61
C ILE A 174 -3.02 17.31 17.39
N ARG A 175 -3.54 17.94 18.44
CA ARG A 175 -4.73 17.44 19.12
C ARG A 175 -5.96 17.81 18.31
N VAL A 176 -6.84 16.83 18.09
CA VAL A 176 -8.13 17.05 17.44
C VAL A 176 -9.14 17.38 18.53
N GLU A 177 -9.82 18.50 18.38
CA GLU A 177 -10.89 18.92 19.28
C GLU A 177 -12.24 18.57 18.66
N PRO A 178 -13.31 18.31 19.45
CA PRO A 178 -14.58 17.87 18.92
C PRO A 178 -15.21 18.80 17.87
N ASP A 179 -15.09 20.11 18.09
CA ASP A 179 -15.66 21.13 17.19
C ASP A 179 -14.68 21.59 16.10
N ARG A 180 -13.47 21.02 16.07
CA ARG A 180 -12.40 21.44 15.17
C ARG A 180 -11.82 20.24 14.42
N PRO A 181 -12.48 19.79 13.34
CA PRO A 181 -11.96 18.70 12.52
C PRO A 181 -10.61 19.08 11.90
N VAL A 182 -9.71 18.10 11.85
CA VAL A 182 -8.36 18.24 11.32
C VAL A 182 -8.24 17.46 10.02
N ALA A 183 -7.69 18.09 8.99
CA ALA A 183 -7.42 17.40 7.73
C ALA A 183 -6.29 16.39 7.90
N ILE A 184 -6.52 15.16 7.43
CA ILE A 184 -5.56 14.06 7.45
C ILE A 184 -5.10 13.71 6.04
N GLN A 185 -3.86 13.28 5.92
CA GLN A 185 -3.20 12.96 4.67
C GLN A 185 -2.51 11.59 4.73
N ASN A 186 -2.04 11.13 3.57
CA ASN A 186 -1.25 9.92 3.47
C ASN A 186 -0.04 9.97 4.41
N ALA A 187 0.25 8.85 5.05
CA ALA A 187 1.32 8.65 6.02
C ALA A 187 1.14 9.35 7.37
N ASP A 188 0.03 10.07 7.59
CA ASP A 188 -0.31 10.57 8.93
C ASP A 188 -0.62 9.40 9.87
N GLN A 189 -0.34 9.59 11.16
CA GLN A 189 -0.72 8.64 12.20
C GLN A 189 -1.82 9.24 13.05
N ILE A 190 -2.88 8.48 13.27
CA ILE A 190 -3.98 8.82 14.17
C ILE A 190 -3.75 8.05 15.46
N LEU A 191 -3.72 8.74 16.59
CA LEU A 191 -3.63 8.14 17.91
C LEU A 191 -4.98 8.36 18.60
N LEU A 192 -5.59 7.25 19.02
CA LEU A 192 -6.84 7.22 19.77
C LEU A 192 -6.53 6.70 21.17
N GLY A 193 -6.74 7.55 22.17
CA GLY A 193 -6.30 7.27 23.53
C GLY A 193 -4.80 7.00 23.63
N SER A 194 -4.41 6.15 24.57
CA SER A 194 -3.01 5.85 24.89
C SER A 194 -2.44 4.69 24.08
N SER A 195 -3.27 3.74 23.65
CA SER A 195 -2.82 2.46 23.09
C SER A 195 -3.01 2.32 21.59
N THR A 196 -4.03 2.98 21.02
CA THR A 196 -4.46 2.67 19.65
C THR A 196 -3.87 3.64 18.65
N ARG A 197 -3.17 3.11 17.65
CA ARG A 197 -2.60 3.89 16.56
C ARG A 197 -3.09 3.35 15.22
N PHE A 198 -3.43 4.26 14.31
CA PHE A 198 -3.74 3.94 12.92
C PHE A 198 -2.78 4.70 12.01
N LEU A 199 -2.21 4.00 11.04
CA LEU A 199 -1.47 4.61 9.94
C LEU A 199 -2.45 4.90 8.79
N VAL A 200 -2.50 6.14 8.35
CA VAL A 200 -3.30 6.59 7.22
C VAL A 200 -2.55 6.27 5.93
N MET A 201 -3.17 5.48 5.06
CA MET A 201 -2.61 5.11 3.77
C MET A 201 -3.62 5.41 2.68
N ARG A 202 -3.14 5.87 1.52
CA ARG A 202 -3.99 5.92 0.34
C ARG A 202 -4.11 4.54 -0.27
N THR A 203 -5.33 4.15 -0.56
CA THR A 203 -5.66 2.91 -1.25
C THR A 203 -6.05 3.23 -2.69
N ALA A 204 -5.35 2.60 -3.63
CA ALA A 204 -5.82 2.51 -5.00
C ALA A 204 -6.77 1.31 -5.06
N ARG A 205 -8.04 1.57 -5.40
CA ARG A 205 -8.95 0.52 -5.83
C ARG A 205 -8.80 0.33 -7.34
#